data_AF-A0A497RXB3-F1
#
_entry.id   AF-A0A497RXB3-F1
#
_cell.length_a   1.000
_cell.length_b   1.000
_cell.length_c   1.000
_cell.angle_alpha   90.00
_cell.angle_beta   90.00
_cell.angle_gamma   90.00
#
_symmetry.space_group_name_H-M   'P 1'
#
loop_
_entity.id
_entity.type
_entity.pdbx_description
1 polymer ?
#
loop_
_entity_poly.entity_id
_entity_poly.type
_entity_poly.pdbx_seq_one_letter_code
_entity_poly.pdbx_strand_id
1 'polypeptide(L)' 'MPKRPVVRRRGKGTSVYKVHSFRHLAPLRLPQENNIKAEVIDILHSPGKFAPVAKLRLENGRVCYVAAVEGM' A
#
# COMPACT_ATOMS: atom_id res chain seq x y z
N MET A 1 25.64 -3.04 33.08
CA MET A 1 25.28 -2.31 31.84
C MET A 1 23.77 -2.10 31.80
N PRO A 2 23.25 -0.88 31.59
CA PRO A 2 21.81 -0.63 31.56
C PRO A 2 21.14 -1.25 30.33
N LYS A 3 19.86 -1.64 30.46
CA LYS A 3 19.05 -2.16 29.35
C LYS A 3 18.88 -1.09 28.27
N ARG A 4 18.97 -1.49 27.01
CA ARG A 4 18.77 -0.58 25.86
C ARG A 4 17.32 -0.10 25.79
N PRO A 5 17.08 1.18 25.44
CA PRO A 5 15.74 1.72 25.22
C PRO A 5 15.04 1.02 24.04
N VAL A 6 13.71 1.00 24.07
CA VAL A 6 12.86 0.28 23.09
C VAL A 6 13.10 0.77 21.67
N VAL A 7 13.37 2.06 21.44
CA VAL A 7 13.65 2.62 20.11
C VAL A 7 14.86 1.96 19.44
N ARG A 8 15.93 1.67 20.20
CA ARG A 8 17.10 0.94 19.67
C ARG A 8 16.77 -0.51 19.31
N ARG A 9 15.80 -1.12 20.01
CA ARG A 9 15.33 -2.48 19.68
C ARG A 9 14.46 -2.47 18.43
N ARG A 10 13.61 -1.45 18.26
CA ARG A 10 12.80 -1.22 17.05
C ARG A 10 13.68 -1.04 15.81
N GLY A 11 14.74 -0.23 15.90
CA GLY A 11 15.67 -0.02 14.79
C GLY A 11 16.40 -1.27 14.29
N LYS A 12 16.48 -2.33 15.10
CA LYS A 12 17.04 -3.63 14.68
C LYS A 12 16.14 -4.37 13.68
N GLY A 13 14.86 -4.00 13.56
CA GLY A 13 13.95 -4.60 12.57
C GLY A 13 13.60 -6.07 12.83
N THR A 14 13.70 -6.54 14.07
CA THR A 14 13.29 -7.90 14.46
C THR A 14 11.79 -8.10 14.24
N SER A 15 11.36 -9.35 14.02
CA SER A 15 9.96 -9.73 13.75
C SER A 15 8.92 -9.03 14.64
N VAL A 16 9.22 -8.89 15.94
CA VAL A 16 8.37 -8.20 16.94
C VAL A 16 7.97 -6.76 16.54
N TYR A 17 8.85 -6.04 15.86
CA TYR A 17 8.63 -4.63 15.47
C TYR A 17 8.44 -4.45 13.96
N LYS A 18 8.50 -5.54 13.17
CA LYS A 18 8.40 -5.49 11.71
C LYS A 18 6.95 -5.64 11.28
N VAL A 19 6.54 -4.89 10.27
CA VAL A 19 5.21 -5.03 9.66
C VAL A 19 5.09 -6.36 8.92
N HIS A 20 3.90 -6.96 8.96
CA HIS A 20 3.57 -8.16 8.19
C HIS A 20 3.28 -7.81 6.72
N SER A 21 4.31 -7.40 5.99
CA SER A 21 4.20 -6.89 4.62
C SER A 21 3.58 -7.87 3.62
N PHE A 22 3.66 -9.18 3.88
CA PHE A 22 3.08 -10.21 3.01
C PHE A 22 1.53 -10.15 2.94
N ARG A 23 0.87 -9.48 3.88
CA ARG A 23 -0.59 -9.29 3.86
C ARG A 23 -1.02 -8.08 3.03
N HIS A 24 -0.07 -7.25 2.57
CA HIS A 24 -0.39 -6.06 1.83
C HIS A 24 -0.68 -6.43 0.37
N LEU A 25 -1.81 -5.95 -0.17
CA LEU A 25 -2.24 -6.22 -1.54
C LEU A 25 -1.18 -5.80 -2.57
N ALA A 26 -0.86 -4.50 -2.58
CA ALA A 26 0.01 -3.90 -3.57
C ALA A 26 0.49 -2.53 -3.09
N PRO A 27 1.61 -2.01 -3.64
CA PRO A 27 1.99 -0.62 -3.44
C PRO A 27 0.95 0.30 -4.10
N LEU A 28 0.37 1.22 -3.32
CA LEU A 28 -0.42 2.32 -3.90
C LEU A 28 0.55 3.31 -4.53
N ARG A 29 0.62 3.30 -5.85
CA ARG A 29 1.43 4.23 -6.62
C ARG A 29 0.64 4.66 -7.85
N LEU A 30 0.68 5.96 -8.10
CA LEU A 30 0.25 6.49 -9.38
C LEU A 30 1.26 6.05 -10.46
N PRO A 31 0.79 5.79 -11.69
CA PRO A 31 1.69 5.59 -12.81
C PRO A 31 2.52 6.87 -13.03
N GLN A 32 3.76 6.69 -13.50
CA GLN A 32 4.69 7.82 -13.73
C GLN A 32 4.42 8.57 -15.04
N GLU A 33 3.50 8.08 -15.88
CA GLU A 33 3.16 8.69 -17.15
C GLU A 33 2.03 9.70 -16.94
N ASN A 34 2.05 10.80 -17.70
CA ASN A 34 1.04 11.85 -17.61
C ASN A 34 -0.12 11.59 -18.59
N ASN A 35 -1.31 12.09 -18.27
CA ASN A 35 -2.53 12.00 -19.09
C ASN A 35 -3.00 10.58 -19.43
N ILE A 36 -2.78 9.62 -18.52
CA ILE A 36 -3.31 8.26 -18.70
C ILE A 36 -4.78 8.21 -18.29
N LYS A 37 -5.62 7.59 -19.11
CA LYS A 37 -6.96 7.18 -18.70
C LYS A 37 -6.90 5.76 -18.14
N ALA A 38 -7.71 5.53 -17.12
CA ALA A 38 -7.81 4.23 -16.48
C ALA A 38 -9.26 3.94 -16.12
N GLU A 39 -9.64 2.67 -16.20
CA GLU A 39 -10.96 2.21 -15.78
C GLU A 39 -10.88 1.63 -14.37
N VAL A 40 -11.87 1.95 -13.54
CA VAL A 40 -12.03 1.34 -12.21
C VAL A 40 -12.60 -0.06 -12.40
N ILE A 41 -11.82 -1.09 -12.04
CA ILE A 41 -12.26 -2.48 -12.12
C ILE A 41 -12.98 -2.90 -10.83
N ASP A 42 -12.44 -2.48 -9.68
CA ASP A 42 -12.87 -2.99 -8.37
C ASP A 42 -12.42 -2.08 -7.21
N ILE A 43 -13.10 -2.19 -6.06
CA ILE A 43 -12.77 -1.49 -4.81
C ILE A 43 -12.52 -2.54 -3.72
N LEU A 44 -11.29 -2.58 -3.21
CA LEU A 44 -10.81 -3.62 -2.31
C LEU A 44 -10.44 -3.06 -0.93
N HIS A 45 -10.63 -3.87 0.11
CA HIS A 45 -10.16 -3.57 1.46
C HIS A 45 -8.66 -3.86 1.61
N SER A 46 -7.86 -2.89 2.08
CA SER A 46 -6.42 -3.08 2.32
C SER A 46 -6.07 -3.30 3.80
N PRO A 47 -5.60 -4.50 4.19
CA PRO A 47 -5.29 -4.83 5.59
C PRO A 47 -4.19 -3.95 6.23
N GLY A 48 -3.33 -3.35 5.41
CA GLY A 48 -2.21 -2.52 5.88
C GLY A 48 -2.51 -1.03 5.94
N LYS A 49 -3.62 -0.58 5.36
CA LYS A 49 -3.95 0.85 5.24
C LYS A 49 -5.27 1.25 5.88
N PHE A 50 -6.09 0.28 6.32
CA PHE A 50 -7.42 0.51 6.90
C PHE A 50 -8.29 1.47 6.06
N ALA A 51 -8.09 1.46 4.75
CA ALA A 51 -8.74 2.34 3.79
C ALA A 51 -9.09 1.54 2.52
N PRO A 52 -10.16 1.92 1.80
CA PRO A 52 -10.50 1.33 0.52
C PRO A 52 -9.46 1.68 -0.55
N VAL A 53 -9.18 0.71 -1.42
CA VAL A 53 -8.21 0.81 -2.50
C VAL A 53 -8.92 0.51 -3.82
N ALA A 54 -8.84 1.44 -4.77
CA ALA A 54 -9.36 1.23 -6.11
C ALA A 54 -8.33 0.49 -6.96
N LYS A 55 -8.78 -0.56 -7.66
CA LYS A 55 -8.02 -1.31 -8.66
C LYS A 55 -8.33 -0.73 -10.02
N LEU A 56 -7.32 -0.17 -10.66
CA LEU A 56 -7.43 0.50 -11.96
C LEU A 56 -6.81 -0.35 -13.07
N ARG A 57 -7.44 -0.38 -14.25
CA ARG A 57 -6.85 -0.88 -15.50
C ARG A 57 -6.41 0.30 -16.35
N LEU A 58 -5.13 0.38 -16.66
CA LEU A 58 -4.59 1.35 -17.61
C LEU A 58 -4.88 0.89 -19.05
N GLU A 59 -4.87 1.82 -20.00
CA GLU A 59 -5.02 1.52 -21.45
C GLU A 59 -4.00 0.47 -21.93
N ASN A 60 -2.80 0.49 -21.36
CA ASN A 60 -1.72 -0.46 -21.65
C ASN A 60 -1.94 -1.87 -21.06
N GLY A 61 -3.13 -2.16 -20.52
CA GLY A 61 -3.50 -3.44 -19.89
C GLY A 61 -2.90 -3.67 -18.49
N ARG A 62 -2.06 -2.74 -18.01
CA ARG A 62 -1.44 -2.82 -16.68
C ARG A 62 -2.45 -2.49 -15.58
N VAL A 63 -2.29 -3.15 -14.42
CA VAL A 63 -3.12 -2.92 -13.24
C VAL A 63 -2.37 -2.05 -12.24
N CYS A 64 -3.04 -1.01 -11.76
CA CYS A 64 -2.54 -0.14 -10.70
C CYS A 64 -3.51 -0.10 -9.52
N TYR A 65 -2.98 0.21 -8.35
CA TYR A 65 -3.77 0.35 -7.13
C TYR A 65 -3.60 1.77 -6.61
N VAL A 66 -4.71 2.44 -6.33
CA VAL A 66 -4.72 3.80 -5.79
C VAL A 66 -5.64 3.87 -4.57
N ALA A 67 -5.48 4.88 -3.74
CA ALA A 67 -6.45 5.14 -2.68
C ALA A 67 -7.79 5.49 -3.35
N ALA A 68 -8.87 4.81 -2.94
CA ALA A 68 -10.19 5.17 -3.43
C ALA A 68 -10.59 6.54 -2.83
N VAL A 69 -11.24 7.37 -3.64
CA VAL A 69 -11.79 8.66 -3.23
C VAL A 69 -13.30 8.50 -3.02
N GLU A 70 -13.90 9.37 -2.22
CA GLU A 70 -15.34 9.39 -2.03
C GLU A 70 -16.07 9.67 -3.35
N GLY A 71 -17.07 8.84 -3.69
CA GLY A 71 -17.85 8.97 -4.94
C GLY A 71 -17.18 8.41 -6.19
N MET A 72 -16.08 7.65 -6.05
CA MET A 72 -15.50 6.83 -7.13
C MET A 72 -16.40 5.66 -7.54
#